data_AF-X1BZK7-F1
#
_entry.id   AF-X1BZK7-F1
#
_cell.length_a   1.000
_cell.length_b   1.000
_cell.length_c   1.000
_cell.angle_alpha   90.00
_cell.angle_beta   90.00
_cell.angle_gamma   90.00
#
_symmetry.space_group_name_H-M   'P 1'
#
loop_
_entity.id
_entity.type
_entity.pdbx_description
1 polymer ?
#
loop_
_entity_poly.entity_id
_entity_poly.type
_entity_poly.pdbx_seq_one_letter_code
_entity_poly.pdbx_strand_id
1 'polypeptide(L)'
;MNKTVMKLQKYSIGTGDRFGCQGKAQLKAIIKAKEENLDIAIVWNKSHREHVIIGTTPADVLDEAQSAIRELNWSGSYYIDADHVSFSNIDLFIDSSSFFTLDVADMIGQRASDEEINLFIEKYERFQGKTNIPNLDEPLMVNDDILRTITAKYLLAVKEAGRIYRKIEKKKRSK
;
A
#
# COMPACT_ATOMS: atom_id res chain seq x y z
N MET A 1 -6.24 -1.53 -25.71
CA MET A 1 -6.70 -2.28 -24.53
C MET A 1 -7.17 -1.29 -23.48
N ASN A 2 -8.48 -1.23 -23.23
CA ASN A 2 -9.03 -0.38 -22.17
C ASN A 2 -8.45 -0.86 -20.84
N LYS A 3 -7.58 -0.08 -20.20
CA LYS A 3 -7.18 -0.29 -18.82
C LYS A 3 -8.45 -0.12 -17.99
N THR A 4 -9.03 -1.21 -17.50
CA THR A 4 -10.03 -1.14 -16.44
C THR A 4 -9.35 -0.45 -15.26
N VAL A 5 -9.73 0.80 -15.00
CA VAL A 5 -9.20 1.55 -13.86
C VAL A 5 -9.69 0.81 -12.61
N MET A 6 -8.78 0.23 -11.84
CA MET A 6 -9.11 -0.37 -10.55
C MET A 6 -9.67 0.75 -9.68
N LYS A 7 -10.98 0.70 -9.40
CA LYS A 7 -11.64 1.67 -8.55
C LYS A 7 -11.54 1.18 -7.11
N LEU A 8 -10.70 1.82 -6.31
CA LEU A 8 -10.67 1.60 -4.87
C LEU A 8 -12.00 2.04 -4.26
N GLN A 9 -12.46 1.29 -3.27
CA GLN A 9 -13.66 1.62 -2.49
C GLN A 9 -13.37 2.88 -1.68
N LYS A 10 -14.43 3.62 -1.36
CA LYS A 10 -14.32 4.85 -0.56
C LYS A 10 -13.78 4.55 0.84
N TYR A 11 -14.15 3.41 1.40
CA TYR A 11 -13.75 2.98 2.72
C TYR A 11 -13.20 1.56 2.67
N SER A 12 -12.12 1.33 3.42
CA SER A 12 -11.57 0.02 3.72
C SER A 12 -11.16 -0.04 5.19
N ILE A 13 -11.04 -1.24 5.73
CA ILE A 13 -10.56 -1.45 7.09
C ILE A 13 -9.61 -2.65 7.14
N GLY A 14 -8.43 -2.42 7.72
CA GLY A 14 -7.45 -3.48 8.02
C GLY A 14 -7.93 -4.34 9.17
N THR A 15 -7.96 -5.65 8.97
CA THR A 15 -8.44 -6.64 9.94
C THR A 15 -7.34 -7.66 10.22
N GLY A 16 -6.31 -7.19 10.93
CA GLY A 16 -5.15 -8.01 11.26
C GLY A 16 -5.53 -9.22 12.12
N ASP A 17 -5.08 -10.40 11.72
CA ASP A 17 -5.26 -11.64 12.48
C ASP A 17 -3.94 -12.41 12.57
N ARG A 18 -3.35 -12.38 13.76
CA ARG A 18 -2.10 -13.10 14.00
C ARG A 18 -2.28 -14.60 14.07
N PHE A 19 -3.46 -15.09 14.44
CA PHE A 19 -3.66 -16.51 14.73
C PHE A 19 -4.48 -17.25 13.67
N GLY A 20 -5.08 -16.53 12.73
CA GLY A 20 -5.84 -17.12 11.62
C GLY A 20 -7.14 -17.78 12.08
N CYS A 21 -7.82 -17.15 13.05
CA CYS A 21 -9.01 -17.67 13.72
C CYS A 21 -10.18 -16.66 13.75
N GLN A 22 -10.01 -15.47 13.19
CA GLN A 22 -10.93 -14.34 13.33
C GLN A 22 -11.59 -13.94 12.01
N GLY A 23 -11.13 -14.45 10.85
CA GLY A 23 -11.59 -14.02 9.54
C GLY A 23 -13.11 -14.04 9.37
N LYS A 24 -13.80 -15.07 9.89
CA LYS A 24 -15.26 -15.17 9.86
C LYS A 24 -15.94 -14.11 10.74
N ALA A 25 -15.42 -13.87 11.94
CA ALA A 25 -15.98 -12.87 12.85
C ALA A 25 -15.78 -11.44 12.32
N GLN A 26 -14.59 -11.17 11.77
CA GLN A 26 -14.27 -9.91 11.11
C GLN A 26 -15.21 -9.66 9.92
N LEU A 27 -15.39 -10.64 9.04
CA LEU A 27 -16.29 -10.49 7.89
C LEU A 27 -17.76 -10.32 8.29
N LYS A 28 -18.23 -10.98 9.36
CA LYS A 28 -19.58 -10.73 9.91
C LYS A 28 -19.78 -9.27 10.33
N ALA A 29 -18.76 -8.61 10.88
CA ALA A 29 -18.85 -7.20 11.24
C ALA A 29 -19.02 -6.31 10.01
N ILE A 30 -18.33 -6.65 8.91
CA ILE A 30 -18.44 -5.93 7.63
C ILE A 30 -19.80 -6.16 6.96
N ILE A 31 -20.35 -7.37 7.05
CA ILE A 31 -21.71 -7.66 6.58
C ILE A 31 -22.72 -6.78 7.33
N LYS A 32 -22.62 -6.67 8.67
CA LYS A 32 -23.47 -5.78 9.46
C LYS A 32 -23.33 -4.31 9.05
N ALA A 33 -22.10 -3.84 8.81
CA ALA A 33 -21.90 -2.48 8.31
C ALA A 33 -22.60 -2.27 6.95
N LYS A 34 -22.55 -3.26 6.07
CA LYS A 34 -23.23 -3.22 4.77
C LYS A 34 -24.75 -3.21 4.90
N GLU A 35 -25.32 -3.94 5.86
CA GLU A 35 -26.75 -3.89 6.19
C GLU A 35 -27.19 -2.48 6.62
N GLU A 36 -26.30 -1.72 7.25
CA GLU A 36 -26.47 -0.30 7.61
C GLU A 36 -26.08 0.66 6.45
N ASN A 37 -26.01 0.17 5.21
CA ASN A 37 -25.62 0.91 4.00
C ASN A 37 -24.18 1.49 4.00
N LEU A 38 -23.27 0.94 4.81
CA LEU A 38 -21.85 1.27 4.78
C LEU A 38 -21.08 0.23 3.96
N ASP A 39 -20.73 0.58 2.73
CA ASP A 39 -19.91 -0.28 1.86
C ASP A 39 -18.42 -0.10 2.20
N ILE A 40 -17.86 -1.09 2.92
CA ILE A 40 -16.48 -1.12 3.41
C ILE A 40 -15.78 -2.34 2.83
N ALA A 41 -14.64 -2.14 2.18
CA ALA A 41 -13.78 -3.25 1.79
C ALA A 41 -13.01 -3.79 3.01
N ILE A 42 -13.14 -5.10 3.27
CA ILE A 42 -12.33 -5.77 4.28
C ILE A 42 -10.91 -6.02 3.74
N VAL A 43 -9.90 -5.76 4.56
CA VAL A 43 -8.49 -5.95 4.20
C VAL A 43 -7.83 -6.84 5.24
N TRP A 44 -7.69 -8.13 4.96
CA TRP A 44 -6.93 -9.02 5.83
C TRP A 44 -5.45 -8.72 5.67
N ASN A 45 -4.79 -8.32 6.75
CA ASN A 45 -3.39 -7.90 6.73
C ASN A 45 -2.56 -8.68 7.75
N LYS A 46 -1.31 -8.97 7.39
CA LYS A 46 -0.32 -9.52 8.31
C LYS A 46 1.08 -9.20 7.82
N SER A 47 1.94 -8.73 8.72
CA SER A 47 3.32 -8.38 8.39
C SER A 47 4.23 -9.61 8.35
N HIS A 48 5.36 -9.50 7.65
CA HIS A 48 6.37 -10.56 7.65
C HIS A 48 6.85 -10.91 9.07
N ARG A 49 6.98 -9.90 9.95
CA ARG A 49 7.38 -10.13 11.35
C ARG A 49 6.37 -11.00 12.10
N GLU A 50 5.08 -10.77 11.88
CA GLU A 50 4.02 -11.57 12.51
C GLU A 50 3.97 -12.99 11.97
N HIS A 51 4.20 -13.17 10.66
CA HIS A 51 4.35 -14.50 10.07
C HIS A 51 5.48 -15.30 10.72
N VAL A 52 6.66 -14.68 10.89
CA VAL A 52 7.83 -15.31 11.53
C VAL A 52 7.55 -15.65 13.00
N ILE A 53 6.95 -14.74 13.77
CA ILE A 53 6.66 -14.96 15.20
C ILE A 53 5.67 -16.12 15.41
N ILE A 54 4.64 -16.20 14.56
CA ILE A 54 3.58 -17.20 14.72
C ILE A 54 3.93 -18.52 14.01
N GLY A 55 4.83 -18.51 13.04
CA GLY A 55 5.14 -19.68 12.21
C GLY A 55 4.11 -19.91 11.10
N THR A 56 3.59 -18.83 10.51
CA THR A 56 2.62 -18.86 9.40
C THR A 56 3.23 -18.26 8.13
N THR A 57 2.56 -18.42 7.00
CA THR A 57 2.94 -17.90 5.69
C THR A 57 1.85 -16.98 5.12
N PRO A 58 2.16 -16.12 4.13
CA PRO A 58 1.15 -15.28 3.48
C PRO A 58 0.00 -16.07 2.83
N ALA A 59 0.22 -17.33 2.44
CA ALA A 59 -0.84 -18.21 1.93
C ALA A 59 -1.90 -18.52 2.99
N ASP A 60 -1.51 -18.66 4.26
CA ASP A 60 -2.45 -18.97 5.35
C ASP A 60 -3.51 -17.86 5.51
N VAL A 61 -3.13 -16.59 5.33
CA VAL A 61 -4.05 -15.45 5.39
C VAL A 61 -5.02 -15.47 4.20
N LEU A 62 -4.54 -15.81 3.00
CA LEU A 62 -5.39 -15.95 1.82
C LEU A 62 -6.40 -17.09 2.02
N ASP A 63 -5.95 -18.24 2.53
CA ASP A 63 -6.80 -19.41 2.74
C ASP A 63 -7.89 -19.14 3.78
N GLU A 64 -7.54 -18.47 4.88
CA GLU A 64 -8.51 -18.04 5.90
C GLU A 64 -9.56 -17.09 5.31
N ALA A 65 -9.12 -16.04 4.62
CA ALA A 65 -10.02 -15.07 4.00
C ALA A 65 -10.96 -15.74 3.00
N GLN A 66 -10.43 -16.63 2.16
CA GLN A 66 -11.25 -17.40 1.22
C GLN A 66 -12.24 -18.32 1.93
N SER A 67 -11.87 -18.95 3.05
CA SER A 67 -12.81 -19.76 3.84
C SER A 67 -13.95 -18.90 4.39
N ALA A 68 -13.62 -17.76 5.00
CA ALA A 68 -14.61 -16.83 5.53
C ALA A 68 -15.57 -16.33 4.44
N ILE A 69 -15.04 -15.96 3.27
CA ILE A 69 -15.82 -15.51 2.10
C ILE A 69 -16.79 -16.60 1.64
N ARG A 70 -16.31 -17.84 1.46
CA ARG A 70 -17.14 -18.98 1.02
C ARG A 70 -18.23 -19.29 2.05
N GLU A 71 -17.88 -19.37 3.32
CA GLU A 71 -18.82 -19.73 4.39
C GLU A 71 -19.92 -18.68 4.62
N LEU A 72 -19.62 -17.41 4.38
CA LEU A 72 -20.56 -16.30 4.58
C LEU A 72 -21.18 -15.79 3.28
N ASN A 73 -20.89 -16.44 2.14
CA ASN A 73 -21.37 -16.05 0.80
C ASN A 73 -21.10 -14.56 0.49
N TRP A 74 -19.92 -14.07 0.84
CA TRP A 74 -19.59 -12.66 0.65
C TRP A 74 -19.29 -12.35 -0.81
N SER A 75 -19.95 -11.32 -1.34
CA SER A 75 -19.76 -10.81 -2.70
C SER A 75 -19.26 -9.36 -2.76
N GLY A 76 -19.00 -8.75 -1.61
CA GLY A 76 -18.44 -7.41 -1.53
C GLY A 76 -16.93 -7.41 -1.78
N SER A 77 -16.37 -6.21 -1.79
CA SER A 77 -14.94 -6.04 -2.06
C SER A 77 -14.08 -6.50 -0.87
N TYR A 78 -12.94 -7.09 -1.18
CA TYR A 78 -11.97 -7.52 -0.19
C TYR A 78 -10.55 -7.48 -0.75
N TYR A 79 -9.58 -7.43 0.15
CA TYR A 79 -8.16 -7.48 -0.20
C TYR A 79 -7.36 -8.29 0.83
N ILE A 80 -6.25 -8.85 0.36
CA ILE A 80 -5.20 -9.41 1.22
C ILE A 80 -4.00 -8.46 1.15
N ASP A 81 -3.63 -7.87 2.28
CA ASP A 81 -2.53 -6.92 2.38
C ASP A 81 -1.23 -7.58 2.83
N ALA A 82 -0.22 -7.41 1.99
CA ALA A 82 1.18 -7.62 2.32
C ALA A 82 1.67 -6.44 3.18
N ASP A 83 1.50 -6.55 4.49
CA ASP A 83 1.75 -5.45 5.42
C ASP A 83 3.26 -5.25 5.68
N HIS A 84 3.71 -3.99 5.70
CA HIS A 84 5.10 -3.58 5.94
C HIS A 84 6.15 -4.38 5.11
N VAL A 85 5.94 -4.48 3.80
CA VAL A 85 6.84 -5.23 2.91
C VAL A 85 7.94 -4.35 2.32
N SER A 86 9.16 -4.90 2.30
CA SER A 86 10.33 -4.29 1.69
C SER A 86 10.77 -5.10 0.47
N PHE A 87 11.82 -4.65 -0.23
CA PHE A 87 12.31 -5.37 -1.40
C PHE A 87 12.81 -6.79 -1.09
N SER A 88 13.27 -7.05 0.14
CA SER A 88 13.85 -8.33 0.54
C SER A 88 12.80 -9.41 0.78
N ASN A 89 11.60 -9.05 1.23
CA ASN A 89 10.56 -10.01 1.60
C ASN A 89 9.35 -10.02 0.63
N ILE A 90 9.22 -9.04 -0.26
CA ILE A 90 8.05 -8.90 -1.14
C ILE A 90 7.73 -10.14 -1.97
N ASP A 91 8.74 -10.90 -2.42
CA ASP A 91 8.52 -12.10 -3.24
C ASP A 91 7.67 -13.17 -2.53
N LEU A 92 7.73 -13.21 -1.19
CA LEU A 92 6.93 -14.14 -0.38
C LEU A 92 5.42 -13.84 -0.43
N PHE A 93 5.06 -12.58 -0.71
CA PHE A 93 3.68 -12.09 -0.59
C PHE A 93 2.96 -11.94 -1.92
N ILE A 94 3.69 -11.78 -3.03
CA ILE A 94 3.12 -11.42 -4.34
C ILE A 94 2.00 -12.37 -4.77
N ASP A 95 2.13 -13.66 -4.48
CA ASP A 95 1.18 -14.67 -4.94
C ASP A 95 -0.10 -14.70 -4.10
N SER A 96 0.00 -14.36 -2.81
CA SER A 96 -1.13 -14.41 -1.87
C SER A 96 -1.84 -13.05 -1.67
N SER A 97 -1.24 -11.95 -2.13
CA SER A 97 -1.68 -10.59 -1.77
C SER A 97 -2.27 -9.82 -2.95
N SER A 98 -3.24 -8.95 -2.68
CA SER A 98 -3.87 -8.04 -3.65
C SER A 98 -3.74 -6.56 -3.26
N PHE A 99 -3.23 -6.29 -2.06
CA PHE A 99 -2.91 -4.97 -1.52
C PHE A 99 -1.47 -5.04 -0.96
N PHE A 100 -0.72 -3.95 -1.04
CA PHE A 100 0.70 -3.95 -0.69
C PHE A 100 1.07 -2.66 0.03
N THR A 101 1.44 -2.77 1.31
CA THR A 101 1.95 -1.66 2.11
C THR A 101 3.48 -1.63 2.01
N LEU A 102 3.99 -0.80 1.10
CA LEU A 102 5.43 -0.71 0.82
C LEU A 102 6.16 0.05 1.93
N ASP A 103 7.02 -0.66 2.67
CA ASP A 103 7.85 -0.08 3.71
C ASP A 103 9.16 0.44 3.12
N VAL A 104 9.34 1.76 3.17
CA VAL A 104 10.54 2.47 2.74
C VAL A 104 11.07 3.40 3.83
N ALA A 105 10.63 3.21 5.09
CA ALA A 105 10.97 4.09 6.20
C ALA A 105 12.49 4.18 6.41
N ASP A 106 13.20 3.07 6.30
CA ASP A 106 14.67 3.02 6.43
C ASP A 106 15.41 3.90 5.42
N MET A 107 14.79 4.19 4.27
CA MET A 107 15.37 5.02 3.21
C MET A 107 15.09 6.52 3.40
N ILE A 108 14.19 6.89 4.31
CA ILE A 108 13.85 8.30 4.56
C ILE A 108 15.01 8.97 5.30
N GLY A 109 15.44 10.12 4.79
CA GLY A 109 16.57 10.87 5.32
C GLY A 109 17.94 10.39 4.81
N GLN A 110 17.99 9.26 4.10
CA GLN A 110 19.18 8.88 3.36
C GLN A 110 19.31 9.76 2.11
N ARG A 111 20.49 10.35 1.92
CA ARG A 111 20.74 11.32 0.86
C ARG A 111 21.23 10.60 -0.41
N ALA A 112 20.57 10.87 -1.53
CA ALA A 112 21.07 10.51 -2.86
C ALA A 112 22.33 11.34 -3.21
N SER A 113 23.02 11.03 -4.31
CA SER A 113 24.13 11.88 -4.74
C SER A 113 23.63 13.29 -5.10
N ASP A 114 24.50 14.30 -4.97
CA ASP A 114 24.15 15.68 -5.33
C ASP A 114 23.78 15.82 -6.81
N GLU A 115 24.42 15.03 -7.67
CA GLU A 115 24.07 14.89 -9.09
C GLU A 115 22.59 14.46 -9.25
N GLU A 116 22.18 13.39 -8.58
CA GLU A 116 20.81 12.88 -8.66
C GLU A 116 19.78 13.85 -8.08
N ILE A 117 20.13 14.54 -7.00
CA ILE A 117 19.28 15.57 -6.41
C ILE A 117 19.10 16.74 -7.38
N ASN A 118 20.19 17.25 -7.95
CA ASN A 118 20.12 18.38 -8.88
C ASN A 118 19.32 18.03 -10.14
N LEU A 119 19.55 16.85 -10.73
CA LEU A 119 18.78 16.35 -11.87
C LEU A 119 17.28 16.20 -11.54
N PHE A 120 16.96 15.75 -10.32
CA PHE A 120 15.57 15.64 -9.89
C PHE A 120 14.92 17.02 -9.73
N ILE A 121 15.61 17.99 -9.11
CA ILE A 121 15.11 19.36 -8.95
C ILE A 121 14.88 20.01 -10.31
N GLU A 122 15.86 19.96 -11.21
CA GLU A 122 15.75 20.50 -12.57
C GLU A 122 14.54 19.92 -13.32
N LYS A 123 14.38 18.59 -13.28
CA LYS A 123 13.24 17.91 -13.91
C LYS A 123 11.88 18.37 -13.37
N TYR A 124 11.82 18.82 -12.13
CA TYR A 124 10.59 19.16 -11.42
C TYR A 124 10.49 20.64 -11.07
N GLU A 125 11.31 21.49 -11.69
CA GLU A 125 11.35 22.95 -11.47
C GLU A 125 9.98 23.62 -11.71
N ARG A 126 9.14 23.03 -12.57
CA ARG A 126 7.78 23.51 -12.84
C ARG A 126 6.86 23.57 -11.62
N PHE A 127 7.24 22.89 -10.52
CA PHE A 127 6.52 22.94 -9.25
C PHE A 127 7.00 24.07 -8.33
N GLN A 128 8.02 24.84 -8.73
CA GLN A 128 8.42 26.06 -8.03
C GLN A 128 7.36 27.15 -8.15
N GLY A 129 7.34 28.04 -7.17
CA GLY A 129 6.38 29.13 -7.06
C GLY A 129 5.13 28.71 -6.29
N LYS A 130 3.99 29.22 -6.75
CA LYS A 130 2.71 29.12 -6.04
C LYS A 130 1.95 27.86 -6.46
N THR A 131 1.78 26.92 -5.54
CA THR A 131 0.96 25.72 -5.74
C THR A 131 -0.39 25.87 -5.03
N ASN A 132 -1.48 25.90 -5.79
CA ASN A 132 -2.83 25.90 -5.21
C ASN A 132 -3.30 24.45 -5.03
N ILE A 133 -3.63 24.06 -3.80
CA ILE A 133 -4.21 22.75 -3.49
C ILE A 133 -5.70 22.94 -3.22
N PRO A 134 -6.59 22.16 -3.87
CA PRO A 134 -8.02 22.21 -3.56
C PRO A 134 -8.28 21.98 -2.07
N ASN A 135 -9.14 22.82 -1.47
CA ASN A 135 -9.48 22.81 -0.04
C ASN A 135 -8.35 23.25 0.91
N LEU A 136 -7.29 23.89 0.41
CA LEU A 136 -6.40 24.72 1.22
C LEU A 136 -6.72 26.19 0.96
N ASP A 137 -6.92 26.96 2.04
CA ASP A 137 -7.19 28.39 1.97
C ASP A 137 -5.99 29.18 1.47
N GLU A 138 -4.79 28.75 1.89
CA GLU A 138 -3.53 29.37 1.48
C GLU A 138 -2.74 28.48 0.52
N PRO A 139 -2.13 29.08 -0.53
CA PRO A 139 -1.29 28.38 -1.48
C PRO A 139 0.00 27.91 -0.82
N LEU A 140 0.52 26.76 -1.25
CA LEU A 140 1.87 26.35 -0.89
C LEU A 140 2.90 27.10 -1.72
N MET A 141 3.81 27.79 -1.06
CA MET A 141 4.96 28.42 -1.69
C MET A 141 6.12 27.41 -1.72
N VAL A 142 6.51 27.01 -2.92
CA VAL A 142 7.60 26.04 -3.15
C VAL A 142 8.78 26.80 -3.74
N ASN A 143 9.87 26.92 -2.98
CA ASN A 143 11.13 27.51 -3.45
C ASN A 143 12.21 26.41 -3.63
N ASP A 144 13.39 26.80 -4.12
CA ASP A 144 14.50 25.85 -4.34
C ASP A 144 14.91 25.14 -3.05
N ASP A 145 15.00 25.86 -1.94
CA ASP A 145 15.38 25.29 -0.64
C ASP A 145 14.41 24.19 -0.17
N ILE A 146 13.10 24.41 -0.33
CA ILE A 146 12.06 23.43 -0.02
C ILE A 146 12.19 22.22 -0.94
N LEU A 147 12.33 22.42 -2.26
CA LEU A 147 12.50 21.32 -3.21
C LEU A 147 13.75 20.50 -2.89
N ARG A 148 14.87 21.16 -2.62
CA ARG A 148 16.14 20.52 -2.26
C ARG A 148 16.03 19.76 -0.95
N THR A 149 15.39 20.33 0.07
CA THR A 149 15.17 19.68 1.37
C THR A 149 14.31 18.43 1.23
N ILE A 150 13.18 18.52 0.52
CA ILE A 150 12.27 17.39 0.28
C ILE A 150 12.97 16.32 -0.54
N THR A 151 13.66 16.71 -1.62
CA THR A 151 14.38 15.78 -2.50
C THR A 151 15.48 15.05 -1.74
N ALA A 152 16.33 15.77 -1.01
CA ALA A 152 17.39 15.16 -0.19
C ALA A 152 16.85 14.19 0.86
N LYS A 153 15.65 14.45 1.40
CA LYS A 153 15.02 13.62 2.43
C LYS A 153 14.29 12.38 1.87
N TYR A 154 13.64 12.50 0.72
CA TYR A 154 12.68 11.46 0.27
C TYR A 154 13.03 10.82 -1.08
N LEU A 155 13.99 11.34 -1.85
CA LEU A 155 14.27 10.81 -3.19
C LEU A 155 14.63 9.32 -3.19
N LEU A 156 15.47 8.88 -2.26
CA LEU A 156 15.83 7.46 -2.15
C LEU A 156 14.63 6.58 -1.76
N ALA A 157 13.81 7.02 -0.80
CA ALA A 157 12.61 6.30 -0.40
C ALA A 157 11.60 6.16 -1.56
N VAL A 158 11.39 7.22 -2.33
CA VAL A 158 10.51 7.17 -3.52
C VAL A 158 11.08 6.25 -4.60
N LYS A 159 12.40 6.27 -4.84
CA LYS A 159 13.06 5.36 -5.77
C LYS A 159 12.90 3.90 -5.34
N GLU A 160 13.04 3.61 -4.05
CA GLU A 160 12.87 2.27 -3.50
C GLU A 160 11.42 1.79 -3.61
N ALA A 161 10.45 2.64 -3.25
CA ALA A 161 9.03 2.33 -3.46
C ALA A 161 8.73 2.01 -4.92
N GLY A 162 9.28 2.81 -5.85
CA GLY A 162 9.16 2.55 -7.29
C GLY A 162 9.81 1.23 -7.73
N ARG A 163 10.93 0.84 -7.11
CA ARG A 163 11.61 -0.44 -7.38
C ARG A 163 10.76 -1.62 -6.93
N ILE A 164 10.18 -1.56 -5.73
CA ILE A 164 9.28 -2.59 -5.20
C ILE A 164 8.01 -2.66 -6.05
N TYR A 165 7.39 -1.52 -6.36
CA TYR A 165 6.20 -1.45 -7.22
C TYR A 165 6.42 -2.15 -8.57
N ARG A 166 7.50 -1.82 -9.29
CA ARG A 166 7.79 -2.42 -10.60
C ARG A 166 8.00 -3.94 -10.51
N LYS A 167 8.55 -4.42 -9.38
CA LYS A 167 8.72 -5.85 -9.12
C LYS A 167 7.37 -6.54 -8.96
N ILE A 168 6.46 -5.97 -8.15
CA ILE A 168 5.09 -6.46 -7.98
C ILE A 168 4.34 -6.42 -9.31
N GLU A 169 4.34 -5.28 -10.01
CA GLU A 169 3.65 -5.08 -11.27
C GLU A 169 4.10 -6.10 -12.32
N LYS A 170 5.42 -6.29 -12.48
CA LYS A 170 5.97 -7.27 -13.44
C LYS A 170 5.44 -8.68 -13.16
N LYS A 171 5.45 -9.12 -11.89
CA LYS A 171 4.97 -10.45 -11.51
C LYS A 171 3.45 -10.59 -11.68
N LYS A 172 2.67 -9.57 -11.33
CA LYS A 172 1.20 -9.58 -11.43
C LYS A 172 0.69 -9.47 -12.87
N ARG A 173 1.42 -8.83 -13.78
CA ARG A 173 1.09 -8.76 -15.21
C ARG A 173 1.46 -10.02 -16.00
N SER A 174 2.36 -10.86 -15.48
CA SER A 174 2.75 -12.12 -16.11
C SER A 174 1.84 -13.30 -15.75
N LYS A 175 0.76 -13.06 -15.01
CA LYS A 175 -0.31 -14.01 -14.70
C LYS A 175 -1.57 -13.61 -15.46
#